data_AF-A0A428U9F1-F1
#
_entry.id   AF-A0A428U9F1-F1
#
_cell.length_a   1.000
_cell.length_b   1.000
_cell.length_c   1.000
_cell.angle_alpha   90.00
_cell.angle_beta   90.00
_cell.angle_gamma   90.00
#
_symmetry.space_group_name_H-M   'P 1'
#
loop_
_entity.id
_entity.type
_entity.pdbx_description
1 polymer ?
#
loop_
_entity_poly.entity_id
_entity_poly.type
_entity_poly.pdbx_seq_one_letter_code
_entity_poly.pdbx_strand_id
1 'polypeptide(L)'
;MDVLNQLTAYAVQRPVFVSAWTLTVALVLNVIYKGYRQRRFYRNLPGPPHSWLFGHLKVMGEMSALLPPNCHPQLYFTEMARRYNLDGIFYVDLWPVGPGSCLVTDPDLLDQITVRKILPHHPMADDFLSAMIGRGSISGVNGALWKRLHSAMNPAFSWTHIRHLTGLFRR
;
A
#
# COMPACT_ATOMS: atom_id res chain seq x y z
N MET A 1 -33.62 -16.23 32.93
CA MET A 1 -33.38 -17.39 32.04
C MET A 1 -34.31 -17.41 30.83
N ASP A 2 -35.51 -16.83 30.90
CA ASP A 2 -36.47 -16.82 29.78
C ASP A 2 -35.98 -16.15 28.50
N VAL A 3 -35.31 -15.00 28.59
CA VAL A 3 -34.84 -14.28 27.40
C VAL A 3 -33.78 -15.08 26.63
N LEU A 4 -32.84 -15.73 27.34
CA LEU A 4 -31.83 -16.59 26.71
C LEU A 4 -32.48 -17.81 26.05
N ASN A 5 -33.47 -18.41 26.69
CA ASN A 5 -34.20 -19.57 26.14
C ASN A 5 -35.07 -19.20 24.92
N GLN A 6 -35.66 -17.99 24.91
CA GLN A 6 -36.39 -17.48 23.76
C GLN A 6 -35.47 -17.15 22.58
N LEU A 7 -34.29 -16.57 22.84
CA LEU A 7 -33.30 -16.28 21.82
C LEU A 7 -32.70 -17.54 21.21
N THR A 8 -32.45 -18.59 22.00
CA THR A 8 -31.96 -19.88 21.48
C THR A 8 -33.03 -20.58 20.65
N ALA A 9 -34.29 -20.59 21.09
CA ALA A 9 -35.40 -21.14 20.32
C ALA A 9 -35.59 -20.40 18.97
N TYR A 10 -35.49 -19.07 18.97
CA TYR A 10 -35.56 -18.26 17.76
C TYR A 10 -34.37 -18.51 16.81
N ALA A 11 -33.17 -18.67 17.37
CA ALA A 11 -31.97 -18.98 16.60
C ALA A 11 -32.04 -20.36 15.93
N VAL A 12 -32.65 -21.35 16.60
CA VAL A 12 -32.89 -22.68 16.01
C VAL A 12 -33.96 -22.64 14.92
N GLN A 13 -34.99 -21.79 15.06
CA GLN A 13 -36.03 -21.63 14.04
C GLN A 13 -35.54 -20.93 12.76
N ARG A 14 -34.59 -19.99 12.87
CA ARG A 14 -34.04 -19.22 11.73
C ARG A 14 -32.50 -19.17 11.75
N PRO A 15 -31.83 -20.32 11.58
CA PRO A 15 -30.38 -20.40 11.76
C PRO A 15 -29.61 -19.58 10.73
N VAL A 16 -30.10 -19.50 9.48
CA VAL A 16 -29.47 -18.71 8.41
C VAL A 16 -29.50 -17.22 8.74
N PHE A 17 -30.63 -16.70 9.21
CA PHE A 17 -30.77 -15.27 9.55
C PHE A 17 -29.87 -14.89 10.70
N VAL A 18 -29.85 -15.68 11.78
CA VAL A 18 -28.97 -15.42 12.93
C VAL A 18 -27.50 -15.50 12.53
N SER A 19 -27.12 -16.49 11.72
CA SER A 19 -25.74 -16.62 11.23
C SER A 19 -25.33 -15.44 10.31
N ALA A 20 -26.23 -14.98 9.44
CA ALA A 20 -25.98 -13.82 8.60
C ALA A 20 -25.82 -12.54 9.42
N TRP A 21 -26.65 -12.34 10.45
CA TRP A 21 -26.52 -11.20 11.36
C TRP A 21 -25.24 -11.24 12.18
N THR A 22 -24.88 -12.38 12.77
CA THR A 22 -23.64 -12.49 13.55
C THR A 22 -22.41 -12.23 12.68
N LEU A 23 -22.37 -12.76 11.45
CA LEU A 23 -21.32 -12.46 10.48
C LEU A 23 -21.26 -10.98 10.13
N THR A 24 -22.41 -10.35 9.91
CA THR A 24 -22.49 -8.91 9.58
C THR A 24 -21.99 -8.07 10.74
N VAL A 25 -22.44 -8.34 11.97
CA VAL A 25 -21.98 -7.62 13.18
C VAL A 25 -20.48 -7.84 13.39
N ALA A 26 -19.98 -9.07 13.24
CA ALA A 26 -18.57 -9.38 13.36
C ALA A 26 -17.72 -8.64 12.31
N LEU A 27 -18.18 -8.55 11.06
CA LEU A 27 -17.51 -7.80 9.99
C LEU A 27 -17.48 -6.31 10.31
N VAL A 28 -18.60 -5.72 10.72
CA VAL A 28 -18.69 -4.30 11.09
C VAL A 28 -17.75 -3.98 12.25
N LEU A 29 -17.75 -4.80 13.31
CA LEU A 29 -16.83 -4.65 14.43
C LEU A 29 -15.37 -4.78 14.00
N ASN A 30 -15.05 -5.71 13.09
CA ASN A 30 -13.70 -5.87 12.55
C ASN A 30 -13.23 -4.63 11.79
N VAL A 31 -14.09 -4.07 10.93
CA VAL A 31 -13.81 -2.86 10.15
C VAL A 31 -13.64 -1.66 11.09
N ILE A 32 -14.54 -1.46 12.06
CA ILE A 32 -14.43 -0.37 13.03
C ILE A 32 -13.16 -0.51 13.87
N TYR A 33 -12.83 -1.72 14.34
CA TYR A 33 -11.62 -1.96 15.12
C TYR A 33 -10.34 -1.69 14.32
N LYS A 34 -10.28 -2.16 13.06
CA LYS A 34 -9.15 -1.88 12.15
C LYS A 34 -9.03 -0.38 11.87
N GLY A 35 -10.15 0.29 11.57
CA GLY A 35 -10.19 1.73 11.37
C GLY A 35 -9.71 2.49 12.61
N TYR A 36 -10.22 2.15 13.80
CA TYR A 36 -9.80 2.76 15.05
C TYR A 36 -8.29 2.59 15.31
N ARG A 37 -7.76 1.38 15.11
CA ARG A 37 -6.31 1.12 15.25
C ARG A 37 -5.48 1.94 14.27
N GLN A 38 -5.91 1.99 13.02
CA GLN A 38 -5.27 2.79 11.98
C GLN A 38 -5.28 4.27 12.37
N ARG A 39 -6.45 4.86 12.63
CA ARG A 39 -6.57 6.29 13.00
C ARG A 39 -5.77 6.62 14.27
N ARG A 40 -5.70 5.71 15.24
CA ARG A 40 -4.88 5.87 16.44
C ARG A 40 -3.38 5.93 16.11
N PHE A 41 -2.90 5.13 15.15
CA PHE A 41 -1.50 5.14 14.73
C PHE A 41 -1.13 6.47 14.05
N TYR A 42 -1.98 7.00 13.17
CA TYR A 42 -1.69 8.21 12.37
C TYR A 42 -1.94 9.54 13.11
N ARG A 43 -2.60 9.54 14.26
CA ARG A 43 -3.06 10.76 14.96
C ARG A 43 -1.95 11.78 15.25
N ASN A 44 -0.74 11.32 15.56
CA ASN A 44 0.38 12.17 15.99
C ASN A 44 1.62 12.00 15.09
N LEU A 45 1.43 11.55 13.84
CA LEU A 45 2.51 11.39 12.88
C LEU A 45 2.62 12.61 11.97
N PRO A 46 3.82 12.93 11.47
CA PRO A 46 3.99 13.99 10.49
C PRO A 46 3.20 13.67 9.23
N GLY A 47 2.44 14.63 8.71
CA GLY A 47 1.53 14.41 7.59
C GLY A 47 0.68 15.64 7.27
N PRO A 48 -0.10 15.59 6.18
CA PRO A 48 -1.09 16.62 5.87
C PRO A 48 -2.25 16.57 6.88
N PRO A 49 -3.22 17.50 6.81
CA PRO A 49 -4.36 17.50 7.72
C PRO A 49 -5.12 16.17 7.73
N HIS A 50 -5.18 15.53 8.91
CA HIS A 50 -5.82 14.24 9.11
C HIS A 50 -7.27 14.41 9.58
N SER A 51 -8.20 13.74 8.89
CA SER A 51 -9.59 13.62 9.34
C SER A 51 -9.78 12.36 10.18
N TRP A 52 -10.53 12.45 11.27
CA TRP A 52 -10.85 11.28 12.10
C TRP A 52 -11.61 10.19 11.30
N LEU A 53 -12.58 10.58 10.47
CA LEU A 53 -13.41 9.63 9.72
C LEU A 53 -12.72 9.16 8.43
N PHE A 54 -12.16 10.09 7.65
CA PHE A 54 -11.62 9.81 6.30
C PHE A 54 -10.08 9.72 6.23
N GLY A 55 -9.38 9.97 7.33
CA GLY A 55 -7.92 10.02 7.33
C GLY A 55 -7.42 11.06 6.36
N HIS A 56 -6.59 10.64 5.41
CA HIS A 56 -6.04 11.49 4.37
C HIS A 56 -6.78 11.37 3.02
N LEU A 57 -7.87 10.60 2.94
CA LEU A 57 -8.65 10.42 1.71
C LEU A 57 -9.25 11.73 1.18
N LYS A 58 -9.63 12.65 2.08
CA LYS A 58 -10.11 13.98 1.67
C LYS A 58 -9.02 14.74 0.93
N VAL A 59 -7.80 14.77 1.47
CA VAL A 59 -6.65 15.43 0.86
C VAL A 59 -6.31 14.76 -0.48
N MET A 60 -6.38 13.43 -0.57
CA MET A 60 -6.20 12.71 -1.84
C MET A 60 -7.23 13.12 -2.90
N GLY A 61 -8.50 13.26 -2.52
CA GLY A 61 -9.54 13.76 -3.41
C GLY A 61 -9.29 15.19 -3.88
N GLU A 62 -8.81 16.07 -2.99
CA GLU A 62 -8.40 17.43 -3.35
C GLU A 62 -7.23 17.45 -4.34
N MET A 63 -6.24 16.55 -4.19
CA MET A 63 -5.13 16.44 -5.16
C MET A 63 -5.62 15.90 -6.50
N SER A 64 -6.50 14.91 -6.47
CA SER A 64 -7.10 14.34 -7.68
C SER A 64 -7.95 15.34 -8.46
N ALA A 65 -8.59 16.31 -7.78
CA ALA A 65 -9.37 17.36 -8.43
C ALA A 65 -8.47 18.46 -9.06
N LEU A 66 -7.25 18.62 -8.55
CA LEU A 66 -6.29 19.62 -9.03
C LEU A 66 -5.48 19.11 -10.22
N LEU A 67 -5.16 17.82 -10.25
CA LEU A 67 -4.29 17.22 -11.26
C LEU A 67 -5.07 16.72 -12.48
N PRO A 68 -4.41 16.57 -13.66
CA PRO A 68 -5.05 16.06 -14.86
C PRO A 68 -5.68 14.68 -14.63
N PRO A 69 -6.82 14.39 -15.28
CA PRO A 69 -7.43 13.07 -15.22
C PRO A 69 -6.46 12.00 -15.77
N ASN A 70 -6.55 10.77 -15.24
CA ASN A 70 -5.71 9.63 -15.60
C ASN A 70 -4.20 9.81 -15.36
N CYS A 71 -3.80 10.75 -14.51
CA CYS A 71 -2.40 10.87 -14.11
C CYS A 71 -2.02 9.79 -13.08
N HIS A 72 -0.71 9.50 -12.98
CA HIS A 72 -0.23 8.48 -12.05
C HIS A 72 -0.46 8.93 -10.60
N PRO A 73 -1.02 8.09 -9.70
CA PRO A 73 -1.36 8.48 -8.33
C PRO A 73 -0.18 9.01 -7.50
N GLN A 74 1.06 8.68 -7.90
CA GLN A 74 2.26 9.21 -7.24
C GLN A 74 2.38 10.73 -7.34
N LEU A 75 1.80 11.35 -8.37
CA LEU A 75 1.74 12.81 -8.50
C LEU A 75 0.92 13.45 -7.39
N TYR A 76 -0.09 12.74 -6.86
CA TYR A 76 -0.92 13.22 -5.74
C TYR A 76 -0.05 13.44 -4.51
N PHE A 77 0.90 12.53 -4.26
CA PHE A 77 1.82 12.65 -3.14
C PHE A 77 2.83 13.78 -3.33
N THR A 78 3.33 13.98 -4.55
CA THR A 78 4.24 15.10 -4.86
C THR A 78 3.55 16.45 -4.64
N GLU A 79 2.34 16.64 -5.16
CA GLU A 79 1.60 17.88 -4.95
C GLU A 79 1.18 18.08 -3.50
N MET A 80 0.84 17.00 -2.79
CA MET A 80 0.57 17.03 -1.36
C MET A 80 1.79 17.51 -0.57
N ALA A 81 2.98 16.97 -0.84
CA ALA A 81 4.21 17.40 -0.19
C ALA A 81 4.48 18.90 -0.43
N ARG A 82 4.34 19.35 -1.68
CA ARG A 82 4.51 20.76 -2.05
C ARG A 82 3.50 21.69 -1.38
N ARG A 83 2.21 21.31 -1.36
CA ARG A 83 1.12 22.15 -0.85
C ARG A 83 1.16 22.32 0.67
N TYR A 84 1.56 21.29 1.38
CA TYR A 84 1.64 21.30 2.85
C TYR A 84 3.06 21.53 3.38
N ASN A 85 4.01 21.84 2.49
CA ASN A 85 5.42 22.04 2.82
C ASN A 85 5.99 20.88 3.67
N LEU A 86 5.67 19.64 3.25
CA LEU A 86 6.12 18.43 3.91
C LEU A 86 7.50 18.06 3.38
N ASP A 87 8.43 17.81 4.29
CA ASP A 87 9.78 17.36 3.96
C ASP A 87 10.27 16.29 4.95
N GLY A 88 11.32 15.56 4.58
CA GLY A 88 11.84 14.44 5.34
C GLY A 88 10.95 13.21 5.20
N ILE A 89 10.12 12.98 6.21
CA ILE A 89 9.24 11.82 6.33
C ILE A 89 7.84 12.27 6.68
N PHE A 90 6.85 11.80 5.91
CA PHE A 90 5.45 12.01 6.24
C PHE A 90 4.59 10.79 5.94
N TYR A 91 3.44 10.73 6.60
CA TYR A 91 2.57 9.56 6.63
C TYR A 91 1.23 9.88 5.98
N VAL A 92 0.74 8.96 5.15
CA VAL A 92 -0.54 9.07 4.47
C VAL A 92 -1.41 7.86 4.83
N ASP A 93 -2.67 8.14 5.14
CA ASP A 93 -3.63 7.20 5.69
C ASP A 93 -4.78 7.05 4.71
N LEU A 94 -4.72 5.96 3.94
CA LEU A 94 -5.65 5.66 2.86
C LEU A 94 -6.75 4.67 3.28
N TRP A 95 -6.83 4.32 4.56
CA TRP A 95 -7.89 3.43 5.02
C TRP A 95 -9.27 4.10 4.87
N PRO A 96 -10.30 3.39 4.33
CA PRO A 96 -10.35 1.95 4.03
C PRO A 96 -10.01 1.57 2.58
N VAL A 97 -9.60 2.51 1.73
CA VAL A 97 -9.39 2.31 0.29
C VAL A 97 -8.09 1.55 -0.01
N GLY A 98 -7.03 1.79 0.75
CA GLY A 98 -5.73 1.18 0.51
C GLY A 98 -4.85 1.11 1.75
N PRO A 99 -3.65 0.50 1.62
CA PRO A 99 -2.68 0.48 2.70
C PRO A 99 -2.22 1.91 3.01
N GLY A 100 -1.93 2.16 4.28
CA GLY A 100 -1.23 3.38 4.65
C GLY A 100 0.18 3.42 4.06
N SER A 101 0.69 4.60 3.80
CA SER A 101 2.00 4.80 3.18
C SER A 101 2.87 5.72 4.04
N CYS A 102 4.18 5.45 4.03
CA CYS A 102 5.21 6.32 4.57
C CYS A 102 5.99 6.86 3.37
N LEU A 103 6.07 8.18 3.26
CA LEU A 103 6.75 8.86 2.17
C LEU A 103 8.02 9.49 2.71
N VAL A 104 9.09 9.33 1.95
CA VAL A 104 10.41 9.85 2.28
C VAL A 104 10.86 10.72 1.11
N THR A 105 11.09 12.00 1.37
CA THR A 105 11.51 12.99 0.36
C THR A 105 12.98 13.36 0.49
N ASP A 106 13.56 13.20 1.68
CA ASP A 106 14.95 13.51 1.96
C ASP A 106 15.91 12.47 1.34
N PRO A 107 16.83 12.88 0.45
CA PRO A 107 17.82 12.00 -0.16
C PRO A 107 18.69 11.22 0.84
N ASP A 108 19.05 11.82 1.97
CA ASP A 108 19.90 11.18 2.98
C ASP A 108 19.15 10.03 3.67
N LEU A 109 17.84 10.20 3.88
CA LEU A 109 16.97 9.15 4.43
C LEU A 109 16.68 8.06 3.38
N LEU A 110 16.58 8.44 2.10
CA LEU A 110 16.45 7.49 1.00
C LEU A 110 17.69 6.58 0.87
N ASP A 111 18.91 7.12 1.01
CA ASP A 111 20.15 6.32 1.01
C ASP A 111 20.15 5.26 2.12
N GLN A 112 19.63 5.60 3.30
CA GLN A 112 19.53 4.67 4.42
C GLN A 112 18.65 3.45 4.11
N ILE A 113 17.50 3.66 3.45
CA ILE A 113 16.52 2.59 3.21
C ILE A 113 16.71 1.85 1.87
N THR A 114 17.42 2.46 0.91
CA THR A 114 17.63 1.89 -0.42
C THR A 114 19.04 1.34 -0.65
N VAL A 115 20.05 1.85 0.05
CA VAL A 115 21.45 1.44 -0.14
C VAL A 115 22.02 0.78 1.10
N ARG A 116 22.03 1.49 2.23
CA ARG A 116 22.68 1.00 3.46
C ARG A 116 21.95 -0.19 4.06
N LYS A 117 20.62 -0.09 4.14
CA LYS A 117 19.74 -1.12 4.65
C LYS A 117 18.53 -1.25 3.75
N ILE A 118 18.72 -2.02 2.69
CA ILE A 118 17.68 -2.34 1.70
C ILE A 118 16.46 -2.93 2.42
N LEU A 119 15.39 -2.14 2.50
CA LEU A 119 14.10 -2.62 3.03
C LEU A 119 13.44 -3.55 2.00
N PRO A 120 12.73 -4.60 2.46
CA PRO A 120 12.01 -5.47 1.55
C PRO A 120 10.89 -4.70 0.84
N HIS A 121 10.67 -5.01 -0.43
CA HIS A 121 9.50 -4.57 -1.16
C HIS A 121 8.22 -5.03 -0.46
N HIS A 122 7.21 -4.17 -0.44
CA HIS A 122 5.91 -4.49 0.11
C HIS A 122 5.26 -5.63 -0.68
N PRO A 123 4.54 -6.60 -0.07
CA PRO A 123 3.92 -7.73 -0.77
C PRO A 123 3.02 -7.34 -1.94
N MET A 124 2.39 -6.17 -1.85
CA MET A 124 1.59 -5.56 -2.93
C MET A 124 2.36 -5.44 -4.26
N ALA A 125 3.68 -5.30 -4.25
CA ALA A 125 4.50 -5.29 -5.46
C ALA A 125 4.44 -6.64 -6.20
N ASP A 126 4.59 -7.76 -5.49
CA ASP A 126 4.47 -9.10 -6.08
C ASP A 126 3.02 -9.41 -6.44
N ASP A 127 2.05 -9.06 -5.59
CA ASP A 127 0.62 -9.25 -5.88
C ASP A 127 0.21 -8.53 -7.17
N PHE A 128 0.69 -7.30 -7.37
CA PHE A 128 0.42 -6.53 -8.58
C PHE A 128 1.14 -7.08 -9.81
N LEU A 129 2.44 -7.35 -9.70
CA LEU A 129 3.26 -7.76 -10.85
C LEU A 129 3.04 -9.21 -11.26
N SER A 130 2.67 -10.09 -10.32
CA SER A 130 2.52 -11.51 -10.59
C SER A 130 1.45 -11.82 -11.63
N ALA A 131 0.43 -10.96 -11.75
CA ALA A 131 -0.58 -11.06 -12.80
C ALA A 131 -0.01 -10.81 -14.22
N MET A 132 1.07 -10.03 -14.34
CA MET A 132 1.67 -9.64 -15.62
C MET A 132 2.83 -10.53 -16.03
N ILE A 133 3.73 -10.84 -15.08
CA ILE A 133 5.02 -11.48 -15.37
C ILE A 133 5.24 -12.78 -14.58
N GLY A 134 4.21 -13.24 -13.86
CA GLY A 134 4.28 -14.44 -13.02
C GLY A 134 4.85 -14.17 -11.63
N ARG A 135 4.55 -15.08 -10.71
CA ARG A 135 5.09 -15.05 -9.34
C ARG A 135 6.58 -15.32 -9.33
N GLY A 136 7.29 -14.73 -8.36
CA GLY A 136 8.72 -14.94 -8.22
C GLY A 136 9.56 -14.17 -9.24
N SER A 137 8.97 -13.16 -9.86
CA SER A 137 9.68 -12.24 -10.75
C SER A 137 10.71 -11.41 -9.98
N ILE A 138 11.80 -11.03 -10.64
CA ILE A 138 12.89 -10.24 -10.02
C ILE A 138 12.38 -8.96 -9.35
N SER A 139 11.33 -8.34 -9.90
CA SER A 139 10.76 -7.09 -9.41
C SER A 139 9.83 -7.26 -8.18
N GLY A 140 9.39 -8.48 -7.88
CA GLY A 140 8.51 -8.78 -6.73
C GLY A 140 9.21 -9.54 -5.59
N VAL A 141 10.37 -10.14 -5.84
CA VAL A 141 11.09 -10.95 -4.85
C VAL A 141 12.07 -10.13 -3.99
N ASN A 142 12.38 -10.64 -2.81
CA ASN A 142 13.29 -10.02 -1.85
C ASN A 142 14.46 -10.96 -1.49
N GLY A 143 15.48 -10.42 -0.83
CA GLY A 143 16.53 -11.20 -0.15
C GLY A 143 17.38 -12.06 -1.09
N ALA A 144 17.64 -13.32 -0.70
CA ALA A 144 18.54 -14.21 -1.43
C ALA A 144 18.04 -14.55 -2.84
N LEU A 145 16.72 -14.71 -3.01
CA LEU A 145 16.13 -15.00 -4.31
C LEU A 145 16.32 -13.81 -5.26
N TRP A 146 16.06 -12.59 -4.79
CA TRP A 146 16.35 -11.38 -5.55
C TRP A 146 17.83 -11.30 -5.95
N LYS A 147 18.77 -11.53 -5.01
CA LYS A 147 20.22 -11.51 -5.30
C LYS A 147 20.60 -12.51 -6.39
N ARG A 148 20.04 -13.73 -6.34
CA ARG A 148 20.28 -14.77 -7.34
C ARG A 148 19.77 -14.35 -8.72
N LEU A 149 18.53 -13.88 -8.80
CA LEU A 149 17.93 -13.44 -10.06
C LEU A 149 18.66 -12.23 -10.65
N HIS A 150 19.00 -11.26 -9.81
CA HIS A 150 19.76 -10.08 -10.20
C HIS A 150 21.15 -10.47 -10.72
N SER A 151 21.85 -11.39 -10.03
CA SER A 151 23.15 -11.88 -10.49
C SER A 151 23.06 -12.61 -11.83
N ALA A 152 21.99 -13.37 -12.08
CA ALA A 152 21.77 -14.05 -13.35
C ALA A 152 21.47 -13.07 -14.49
N MET A 153 20.86 -11.92 -14.17
CA MET A 153 20.49 -10.88 -15.14
C MET A 153 21.67 -9.95 -15.50
N ASN A 154 22.61 -9.71 -14.58
CA ASN A 154 23.74 -8.79 -14.74
C ASN A 154 24.53 -8.92 -16.07
N PRO A 155 24.85 -10.12 -16.59
CA PRO A 155 25.63 -10.24 -17.83
C PRO A 155 24.95 -9.62 -19.06
N ALA A 156 23.62 -9.65 -19.12
CA ALA A 156 22.84 -9.05 -20.21
C ALA A 156 22.98 -7.51 -20.25
N PHE A 157 23.31 -6.90 -19.11
CA PHE A 157 23.54 -5.46 -18.98
C PHE A 157 25.04 -5.09 -18.90
N SER A 158 25.93 -6.02 -19.27
CA SER A 158 27.37 -5.75 -19.30
C SER A 158 27.74 -4.77 -20.42
N TRP A 159 28.80 -4.00 -20.20
CA TRP A 159 29.28 -3.00 -21.17
C TRP A 159 29.62 -3.62 -22.54
N THR A 160 30.21 -4.80 -22.54
CA THR A 160 30.53 -5.57 -23.76
C THR A 160 29.26 -5.92 -24.54
N HIS A 161 28.21 -6.39 -23.85
CA HIS A 161 26.94 -6.73 -24.49
C HIS A 161 26.22 -5.50 -25.03
N ILE A 162 26.14 -4.42 -24.24
CA ILE A 162 25.53 -3.15 -24.65
C ILE A 162 26.21 -2.61 -25.91
N ARG A 163 27.55 -2.60 -25.98
CA ARG A 163 28.29 -2.13 -27.15
C ARG A 163 27.93 -2.94 -28.40
N HIS A 164 27.78 -4.26 -28.28
CA HIS A 164 27.36 -5.10 -29.39
C HIS A 164 25.94 -4.73 -29.88
N LEU A 165 25.02 -4.44 -28.96
CA LEU A 165 23.65 -4.04 -29.30
C LEU A 165 23.57 -2.68 -30.00
N THR A 166 24.48 -1.74 -29.74
CA THR A 166 24.43 -0.41 -30.37
C THR A 166 24.50 -0.46 -31.91
N GLY A 167 25.15 -1.47 -32.48
CA GLY A 167 25.19 -1.69 -33.93
C GLY A 167 23.83 -2.08 -34.53
N LEU A 168 22.93 -2.67 -33.74
CA LEU A 168 21.58 -3.05 -34.16
C LEU A 168 20.63 -1.85 -34.21
N PHE A 169 20.80 -0.88 -33.31
CA PHE A 169 19.93 0.30 -33.19
C PHE A 169 20.28 1.44 -34.16
N ARG A 170 21.44 1.39 -34.81
CA ARG A 170 21.91 2.41 -35.77
C ARG A 170 21.46 2.16 -37.22
N ARG A 171 20.33 1.47 -37.44
CA ARG A 171 19.73 1.31 -38.77
C ARG A 171 18.91 2.53 -39.16
#